data_AF-A0A7S1P845-F1
#
_entry.id   AF-A0A7S1P845-F1
#
_cell.length_a   1.000
_cell.length_b   1.000
_cell.length_c   1.000
_cell.angle_alpha   90.00
_cell.angle_beta   90.00
_cell.angle_gamma   90.00
#
_symmetry.space_group_name_H-M   'P 1'
#
loop_
_entity.id
_entity.type
_entity.pdbx_description
1 polymer ?
#
loop_
_entity_poly.entity_id
_entity_poly.type
_entity_poly.pdbx_seq_one_letter_code
_entity_poly.pdbx_strand_id
1 'polypeptide(L)'
;RKVNRVAGTQGVVKNDRDEPRANVAIARGCLWLGCAKPGPAADISSCVQWIEGDCLPAGYEGDMDDDGDGFLGQSLDLTASEIEIWHIQQVQGGWAGGL
;
A
#
# COMPACT_ATOMS: atom_id res chain seq x y z
N ARG A 1 -16.13 8.77 9.77
CA ARG A 1 -15.49 7.67 10.54
C ARG A 1 -14.52 6.96 9.60
N LYS A 2 -13.21 7.02 9.84
CA LYS A 2 -12.21 6.30 9.04
C LYS A 2 -12.11 4.88 9.60
N VAL A 3 -12.57 3.88 8.85
CA VAL A 3 -12.52 2.48 9.28
C VAL A 3 -11.28 1.85 8.63
N ASN A 4 -10.24 1.61 9.43
CA ASN A 4 -9.12 0.80 8.98
C ASN A 4 -9.54 -0.67 9.11
N ARG A 5 -9.63 -1.40 7.99
CA ARG A 5 -9.90 -2.84 8.01
C ARG A 5 -8.56 -3.56 8.19
N VAL A 6 -8.31 -4.04 9.40
CA VAL A 6 -7.15 -4.89 9.71
C VAL A 6 -7.64 -6.34 9.63
N ALA A 7 -7.08 -7.10 8.70
CA ALA A 7 -7.29 -8.55 8.68
C ALA A 7 -6.55 -9.13 9.91
N GLY A 8 -7.16 -10.07 10.65
CA GLY A 8 -6.54 -10.67 11.83
C GLY A 8 -5.25 -11.43 11.52
N THR A 9 -4.64 -12.12 12.48
CA THR A 9 -3.36 -12.86 12.31
C THR A 9 -3.38 -13.93 11.18
N GLN A 10 -4.58 -14.37 10.78
CA GLN A 10 -4.81 -15.30 9.66
C GLN A 10 -5.58 -14.63 8.51
N GLY A 11 -5.64 -13.31 8.54
CA GLY A 11 -6.43 -12.49 7.64
C GLY A 11 -5.75 -12.41 6.28
N VAL A 12 -6.50 -12.79 5.25
CA VAL A 12 -6.08 -12.68 3.86
C VAL A 12 -6.73 -11.47 3.23
N VAL A 13 -5.95 -10.70 2.48
CA VAL A 13 -6.49 -9.69 1.57
C VAL A 13 -7.08 -10.41 0.38
N LYS A 14 -8.35 -10.14 0.13
CA LYS A 14 -9.09 -10.69 -1.00
C LYS A 14 -9.35 -9.62 -2.04
N ASN A 15 -9.45 -10.02 -3.30
CA ASN A 15 -9.94 -9.14 -4.36
C ASN A 15 -11.47 -9.01 -4.32
N ASP A 16 -12.00 -8.24 -5.26
CA ASP A 16 -13.43 -8.03 -5.53
C ASP A 16 -14.23 -9.33 -5.78
N ARG A 17 -13.55 -10.41 -6.19
CA ARG A 17 -14.12 -11.74 -6.40
C ARG A 17 -14.06 -12.65 -5.15
N ASP A 18 -13.71 -12.10 -3.99
CA ASP A 18 -13.50 -12.83 -2.74
C ASP A 18 -12.36 -13.88 -2.80
N GLU A 19 -11.46 -13.75 -3.79
CA GLU A 19 -10.31 -14.65 -3.95
C GLU A 19 -9.12 -14.17 -3.11
N PRO A 20 -8.41 -15.05 -2.41
CA PRO A 20 -7.23 -14.68 -1.63
C PRO A 20 -6.06 -14.27 -2.53
N ARG A 21 -5.43 -13.14 -2.21
CA ARG A 21 -4.37 -12.56 -3.04
C ARG A 21 -3.12 -12.14 -2.29
N ALA A 22 -3.25 -11.50 -1.12
CA ALA A 22 -2.11 -10.91 -0.43
C ALA A 22 -2.20 -11.02 1.10
N ASN A 23 -1.08 -10.82 1.80
CA ASN A 23 -1.04 -10.81 3.26
C ASN A 23 -1.53 -9.47 3.83
N VAL A 24 -1.16 -8.35 3.21
CA VAL A 24 -1.42 -6.99 3.73
C VAL A 24 -1.83 -6.06 2.59
N ALA A 25 -2.79 -5.17 2.88
CA ALA A 25 -3.18 -4.08 1.99
C ALA A 25 -3.19 -2.76 2.77
N ILE A 26 -2.55 -1.74 2.21
CA ILE A 26 -2.37 -0.41 2.81
C ILE A 26 -2.97 0.64 1.86
N ALA A 27 -3.28 1.83 2.40
CA ALA A 27 -3.76 2.98 1.63
C ALA A 27 -5.00 2.64 0.77
N ARG A 28 -6.06 2.11 1.41
CA ARG A 28 -7.30 1.67 0.74
C ARG A 28 -7.12 0.56 -0.31
N GLY A 29 -5.98 -0.12 -0.30
CA GLY A 29 -5.68 -1.17 -1.26
C GLY A 29 -4.80 -0.69 -2.41
N CYS A 30 -4.18 0.48 -2.36
CA CYS A 30 -3.22 0.91 -3.37
C CYS A 30 -1.83 0.25 -3.24
N LEU A 31 -1.53 -0.37 -2.09
CA LEU A 31 -0.29 -1.12 -1.88
C LEU A 31 -0.61 -2.46 -1.23
N TRP A 32 -0.26 -3.56 -1.89
CA TRP A 32 -0.45 -4.92 -1.41
C TRP A 32 0.92 -5.58 -1.23
N LEU A 33 1.08 -6.37 -0.17
CA LEU A 33 2.31 -7.08 0.17
C LEU A 33 2.05 -8.58 0.36
N GLY A 34 3.01 -9.39 -0.08
CA GLY A 34 2.93 -10.85 -0.11
C GLY A 34 1.90 -11.38 -1.11
N CYS A 35 1.93 -10.85 -2.33
CA CYS A 35 0.98 -11.21 -3.38
C CYS A 35 1.31 -12.56 -4.03
N ALA A 36 0.29 -13.39 -4.27
CA ALA A 36 0.41 -14.60 -5.09
C ALA A 36 -0.94 -14.99 -5.74
N LYS A 37 -0.89 -15.89 -6.73
CA LYS A 37 -2.06 -16.41 -7.44
C LYS A 37 -1.96 -17.95 -7.57
N PRO A 38 -2.68 -18.74 -6.74
CA PRO A 38 -3.47 -18.33 -5.59
C PRO A 38 -2.60 -17.73 -4.47
N GLY A 39 -3.16 -16.81 -3.67
CA GLY A 39 -2.45 -16.15 -2.58
C GLY A 39 -2.89 -16.59 -1.19
N PRO A 40 -2.27 -16.04 -0.14
CA PRO A 40 -1.13 -15.12 -0.18
C PRO A 40 0.21 -15.85 -0.40
N ALA A 41 1.28 -15.10 -0.66
CA ALA A 41 2.64 -15.64 -0.72
C ALA A 41 3.13 -16.09 0.66
N ALA A 42 4.24 -16.84 0.69
CA ALA A 42 4.86 -17.31 1.94
C ALA A 42 5.53 -16.18 2.73
N ASP A 43 5.96 -15.11 2.06
CA ASP A 43 6.56 -13.91 2.64
C ASP A 43 5.94 -12.63 2.05
N ILE A 44 6.33 -11.48 2.58
CA ILE A 44 5.77 -10.17 2.20
C ILE A 44 6.54 -9.44 1.09
N SER A 45 7.51 -10.09 0.44
CA SER A 45 8.40 -9.42 -0.53
C SER A 45 7.73 -9.13 -1.88
N SER A 46 6.70 -9.90 -2.26
CA SER A 46 5.95 -9.65 -3.50
C SER A 46 4.91 -8.55 -3.30
N CYS A 47 5.06 -7.47 -4.05
CA CYS A 47 4.28 -6.26 -3.90
C CYS A 47 3.47 -5.97 -5.16
N VAL A 48 2.28 -5.40 -4.98
CA VAL A 48 1.49 -4.78 -6.04
C VAL A 48 1.19 -3.36 -5.60
N GLN A 49 1.56 -2.37 -6.41
CA GLN A 49 1.36 -0.96 -6.07
C GLN A 49 0.87 -0.16 -7.26
N TRP A 50 -0.18 0.63 -7.00
CA TRP A 50 -0.71 1.60 -7.95
C TRP A 50 -1.23 2.83 -7.21
N ILE A 51 -1.51 3.89 -7.96
CA ILE A 51 -2.12 5.13 -7.49
C ILE A 51 -3.31 5.39 -8.42
N GLU A 52 -4.50 5.53 -7.84
CA GLU A 52 -5.71 5.90 -8.59
C GLU A 52 -5.42 7.17 -9.40
N GLY A 53 -5.80 7.21 -10.68
CA GLY A 53 -5.47 8.32 -11.58
C GLY A 53 -5.91 9.70 -11.07
N ASP A 54 -7.01 9.78 -10.31
CA ASP A 54 -7.50 11.02 -9.68
C ASP A 54 -6.65 11.49 -8.48
N CYS A 55 -5.79 10.61 -7.97
CA CYS A 55 -4.86 10.84 -6.88
C CYS A 55 -3.43 11.10 -7.38
N LEU A 56 -3.18 11.01 -8.69
CA LEU A 56 -1.89 11.35 -9.29
C LEU A 56 -1.62 12.86 -9.21
N PRO A 57 -0.37 13.26 -8.94
CA PRO A 57 0.00 14.67 -8.98
C PRO A 57 -0.05 15.22 -10.42
N ALA A 58 -0.33 16.51 -10.55
CA ALA A 58 -0.26 17.16 -11.86
C ALA A 58 1.15 17.06 -12.44
N GLY A 59 1.25 16.65 -13.71
CA GLY A 59 2.53 16.44 -14.38
C GLY A 59 3.26 15.18 -13.93
N TYR A 60 2.53 14.16 -13.45
CA TYR A 60 3.10 12.84 -13.18
C TYR A 60 3.72 12.24 -14.45
N GLU A 61 4.98 11.82 -14.35
CA GLU A 61 5.81 11.31 -15.47
C GLU A 61 6.14 9.82 -15.34
N GLY A 62 5.58 9.13 -14.34
CA GLY A 62 5.79 7.69 -14.15
C GLY A 62 4.94 6.85 -15.11
N ASP A 63 5.17 5.54 -15.09
CA ASP A 63 4.40 4.60 -15.90
C ASP A 63 2.95 4.50 -15.37
N MET A 64 2.03 4.31 -16.31
CA MET A 64 0.60 4.18 -16.05
C MET A 64 0.04 2.97 -16.81
N ASP A 65 -1.05 2.39 -16.33
CA ASP A 65 -1.84 1.44 -17.13
C ASP A 65 -2.84 2.15 -18.07
N ASP A 66 -3.57 1.32 -18.82
CA ASP A 66 -4.61 1.76 -19.76
C ASP A 66 -5.80 2.45 -19.08
N ASP A 67 -5.98 2.24 -17.76
CA ASP A 67 -7.03 2.88 -16.96
C ASP A 67 -6.56 4.25 -16.40
N GLY A 68 -5.28 4.58 -16.57
CA GLY A 68 -4.67 5.83 -16.12
C GLY A 68 -4.19 5.81 -14.68
N ASP A 69 -4.10 4.64 -14.05
CA ASP A 69 -3.53 4.47 -12.72
C ASP A 69 -2.00 4.41 -12.83
N GLY A 70 -1.31 5.15 -11.96
CA GLY A 70 0.15 5.28 -12.00
C GLY A 70 0.88 4.35 -11.04
N PHE A 71 2.14 4.05 -11.36
CA PHE A 71 3.01 3.18 -10.56
C PHE A 71 4.19 3.94 -9.93
N LEU A 72 4.50 3.66 -8.67
CA LEU A 72 5.72 4.19 -8.05
C LEU A 72 6.98 3.49 -8.60
N GLY A 73 6.83 2.28 -9.12
CA GLY A 73 7.88 1.54 -9.83
C GLY A 73 7.72 1.61 -11.35
N GLN A 74 8.55 0.84 -12.06
CA GLN A 74 8.43 0.66 -13.52
C GLN A 74 7.27 -0.30 -13.91
N SER A 75 6.62 -0.91 -12.92
CA SER A 75 5.55 -1.87 -13.10
C SER A 75 4.66 -1.94 -11.87
N LEU A 76 3.43 -2.41 -12.11
CA LEU A 76 2.43 -2.70 -11.09
C LEU A 76 2.93 -3.71 -10.04
N ASP A 77 3.50 -4.83 -10.53
CA ASP A 77 4.08 -5.89 -9.70
C ASP A 77 5.57 -5.62 -9.48
N LEU A 78 6.04 -5.76 -8.24
CA LEU A 78 7.47 -5.68 -7.91
C LEU A 78 7.84 -6.66 -6.80
N THR A 79 9.09 -7.11 -6.78
CA THR A 79 9.65 -7.88 -5.67
C THR A 79 10.61 -6.99 -4.89
N ALA A 80 10.26 -6.66 -3.65
CA ALA A 80 11.11 -5.87 -2.78
C ALA A 80 12.31 -6.69 -2.33
N SER A 81 13.52 -6.15 -2.51
CA SER A 81 14.74 -6.71 -1.90
C SER A 81 14.82 -6.43 -0.40
N GLU A 82 14.17 -5.35 0.05
CA GLU A 82 14.14 -4.89 1.43
C GLU A 82 12.84 -4.12 1.70
N ILE A 83 12.31 -4.23 2.92
CA ILE A 83 11.11 -3.50 3.38
C ILE A 83 11.41 -2.91 4.75
N GLU A 84 11.30 -1.60 4.86
CA GLU A 84 11.44 -0.87 6.13
C GLU A 84 10.10 -0.25 6.54
N ILE A 85 9.77 -0.33 7.83
CA ILE A 85 8.55 0.27 8.39
C ILE A 85 8.95 1.32 9.42
N TRP A 86 8.64 2.57 9.13
CA TRP A 86 8.94 3.71 10.00
C TRP A 86 7.67 4.18 10.73
N HIS A 87 7.73 4.21 12.06
CA HIS A 87 6.67 4.79 12.88
C HIS A 87 7.03 6.22 13.28
N ILE A 88 6.27 7.20 12.76
CA ILE A 88 6.48 8.61 13.07
C ILE A 88 5.56 9.05 14.21
N GLN A 89 6.15 9.50 15.32
CA GLN A 89 5.42 10.08 16.45
C GLN A 89 5.53 11.61 16.40
N GLN A 90 4.40 12.31 16.47
CA GLN A 90 4.45 13.75 16.70
C GLN A 90 4.82 14.00 18.16
N VAL A 91 5.93 14.71 18.38
CA VAL A 91 6.25 15.25 19.70
C VAL A 91 5.30 16.43 19.95
N GLN A 92 4.45 16.33 20.98
CA GLN A 92 3.75 17.51 21.50
C GLN A 92 4.78 18.42 22.19
N GLY A 93 5.34 19.34 21.42
CA GLY A 93 6.10 20.46 21.99
C GLY A 93 5.12 21.45 22.63
N GLY A 94 4.98 21.39 23.95
CA GLY A 94 4.38 22.48 24.71
C GLY A 94 5.26 23.72 24.58
N TRP A 95 4.71 24.80 24.04
CA TRP A 95 5.37 26.10 24.02
C TRP A 95 5.46 26.63 25.45
N ALA A 96 6.63 26.51 26.09
CA ALA A 96 6.96 27.21 27.32
C ALA A 96 7.75 28.47 26.95
N GLY A 97 7.06 29.53 26.52
CA GLY A 97 7.68 30.80 26.20
C GLY A 97 6.66 31.88 25.90
N GLY A 98 6.33 32.68 26.91
CA GLY A 98 5.48 33.86 26.76
C GLY A 98 5.14 34.54 28.08
N LEU A 99 6.07 35.39 28.53
CA LEU A 99 6.00 36.51 29.51
C LEU A 99 5.38 36.26 30.90
#